data_AF-A0AAP0B6W5-F1
#
_entry.id   AF-A0AAP0B6W5-F1
#
_cell.length_a   1.000
_cell.length_b   1.000
_cell.length_c   1.000
_cell.angle_alpha   90.00
_cell.angle_beta   90.00
_cell.angle_gamma   90.00
#
_symmetry.space_group_name_H-M   'P 1'
#
loop_
_entity.id
_entity.type
_entity.pdbx_description
1 polymer ?
#
loop_
_entity_poly.entity_id
_entity_poly.type
_entity_poly.pdbx_seq_one_letter_code
_entity_poly.pdbx_strand_id
1 'polypeptide(L)' 'MYCEYAHSMGFSVRKEHLSYWTHTRIVKCREFTCAKAGLRKVRPSPKKYRKLETRTGCPARIFFYH' A
#
# COMPACT_ATOMS: atom_id res chain seq x y z
N MET A 1 8.03 0.89 12.97
CA MET A 1 8.47 -0.48 12.59
C MET A 1 8.44 -0.78 11.09
N TYR A 2 7.31 -1.09 10.41
CA TYR A 2 7.39 -1.51 8.98
C TYR A 2 7.75 -0.39 8.01
N CYS A 3 7.25 0.84 8.23
CA CYS A 3 7.63 1.98 7.41
C CYS A 3 9.13 2.30 7.59
N GLU A 4 9.64 2.27 8.81
CA GLU A 4 11.06 2.48 9.10
C GLU A 4 11.94 1.39 8.49
N TYR A 5 11.54 0.12 8.61
CA TYR A 5 12.22 -1.01 7.95
C TYR A 5 12.22 -0.86 6.42
N ALA A 6 11.08 -0.51 5.83
CA ALA A 6 11.00 -0.28 4.40
C ALA A 6 11.94 0.86 3.98
N HIS A 7 11.93 1.96 4.72
CA HIS A 7 12.81 3.11 4.48
C HIS A 7 14.29 2.74 4.60
N SER A 8 14.69 1.95 5.61
CA SER A 8 16.09 1.50 5.75
C SER A 8 16.50 0.55 4.62
N MET A 9 15.56 -0.25 4.12
CA MET A 9 15.76 -1.15 2.97
C MET A 9 15.61 -0.44 1.61
N GLY A 10 15.41 0.88 1.58
CA GLY A 10 15.35 1.67 0.34
C GLY A 10 14.05 1.54 -0.45
N PHE A 11 12.95 1.09 0.17
CA PHE A 11 11.62 1.08 -0.47
C PHE A 11 10.58 1.81 0.39
N SER A 12 9.57 2.39 -0.27
CA SER A 12 8.45 3.02 0.44
C SER A 12 7.26 2.07 0.52
N VAL A 13 6.39 2.28 1.50
CA VAL A 13 5.18 1.50 1.73
C VAL A 13 3.95 2.40 1.66
N ARG A 14 2.81 1.83 1.27
CA ARG A 14 1.49 2.47 1.21
C ARG A 14 0.57 1.73 2.17
N LYS A 15 -0.25 2.47 2.92
CA LYS A 15 -1.34 1.86 3.69
C LYS A 15 -2.46 1.50 2.73
N GLU A 16 -2.81 0.23 2.66
CA GLU A 16 -3.79 -0.26 1.66
C GLU A 16 -5.14 -0.57 2.29
N HIS A 17 -5.15 -1.33 3.39
CA HIS A 17 -6.39 -1.81 3.98
C HIS A 17 -6.35 -1.77 5.52
N LEU A 18 -7.49 -1.44 6.12
CA LEU A 18 -7.73 -1.54 7.56
C LEU A 18 -8.98 -2.39 7.76
N SER A 19 -8.83 -3.56 8.37
CA SER A 19 -9.95 -4.46 8.67
C SER A 19 -10.31 -4.41 10.14
N TYR A 20 -11.58 -4.67 10.43
CA TYR A 20 -12.16 -4.63 11.76
C TYR A 20 -12.79 -5.97 12.12
N TRP A 21 -12.92 -6.25 13.42
CA TRP A 21 -13.70 -7.38 13.90
C TRP A 21 -15.19 -7.15 13.60
N THR A 22 -15.88 -8.19 13.15
CA THR A 22 -17.30 -8.14 12.79
C THR A 22 -18.13 -7.53 13.91
N HIS A 23 -18.98 -6.57 13.58
CA HIS A 23 -19.84 -5.83 14.51
C HIS A 23 -19.12 -5.00 15.59
N THR A 24 -17.80 -4.79 15.47
CA THR A 24 -17.06 -3.92 16.37
C THR A 24 -16.29 -2.84 15.60
N ARG A 25 -15.84 -1.80 16.31
CA ARG A 25 -14.87 -0.82 15.77
C ARG A 25 -13.42 -1.17 16.14
N ILE A 26 -13.18 -2.39 16.63
CA ILE A 26 -11.85 -2.86 17.01
C ILE A 26 -11.10 -3.23 15.74
N VAL A 27 -9.94 -2.61 15.54
CA VAL A 27 -9.06 -2.91 14.42
C VAL A 27 -8.58 -4.34 14.56
N LYS A 28 -8.87 -5.16 13.54
CA LYS A 28 -8.41 -6.55 13.46
C LYS A 28 -7.05 -6.63 12.80
N CYS A 29 -6.85 -5.89 11.71
CA CYS A 29 -5.61 -5.93 10.97
C CYS A 29 -5.33 -4.63 10.19
N ARG A 30 -4.06 -4.24 10.15
CA ARG A 30 -3.52 -3.16 9.31
C ARG A 30 -2.65 -3.77 8.22
N GLU A 31 -3.04 -3.57 6.97
CA GLU A 31 -2.28 -4.00 5.79
C GLU A 31 -1.45 -2.84 5.23
N PHE A 32 -0.17 -3.11 5.01
CA PHE A 32 0.75 -2.22 4.31
C PHE A 32 1.33 -2.92 3.10
N THR A 33 1.32 -2.24 1.95
CA THR A 33 1.84 -2.76 0.69
C THR A 33 3.04 -1.95 0.22
N CYS A 34 3.88 -2.56 -0.63
CA CYS A 34 4.99 -1.85 -1.26
C CYS A 34 4.48 -0.67 -2.09
N ALA A 35 5.24 0.41 -2.16
CA ALA A 35 4.90 1.52 -3.03
C ALA A 35 4.95 1.16 -4.51
N LYS A 36 5.56 0.05 -4.91
CA LYS A 36 5.50 -0.44 -6.29
C LYS A 36 4.38 -1.49 -6.50
N ALA A 37 3.51 -1.69 -5.51
CA ALA A 37 2.47 -2.71 -5.56
C ALA A 37 1.34 -2.38 -6.52
N GLY A 38 0.73 -3.46 -7.04
CA GLY A 38 -0.37 -3.42 -7.99
C GLY A 38 0.01 -2.94 -9.38
N LEU A 39 -0.96 -2.95 -10.29
CA LEU A 39 -0.87 -2.35 -11.61
C LEU A 39 -1.98 -1.31 -11.73
N ARG A 40 -1.69 -0.18 -12.36
CA ARG A 40 -2.68 0.88 -12.50
C ARG A 40 -3.74 0.47 -13.53
N LYS A 41 -5.00 0.41 -13.08
CA LYS A 41 -6.15 0.04 -13.93
C LYS A 41 -6.62 1.11 -14.92
N VAL A 42 -6.05 2.33 -14.89
CA VAL A 42 -6.61 3.50 -15.59
C VAL A 42 -5.65 4.05 -16.67
N ARG A 43 -6.14 4.06 -17.92
CA ARG A 43 -5.50 4.73 -19.07
C ARG A 43 -5.25 6.21 -18.74
N PRO A 44 -4.09 6.79 -19.11
CA PRO A 44 -3.78 8.17 -18.78
C PRO A 44 -4.83 9.13 -19.34
N SER A 45 -5.49 9.89 -18.45
CA SER A 45 -6.28 11.05 -18.86
C SER A 45 -5.31 12.17 -19.27
N PRO A 46 -5.50 12.81 -20.43
CA PRO A 46 -4.48 13.67 -21.05
C PRO A 46 -4.25 15.02 -20.34
N LYS A 47 -4.99 15.35 -19.27
CA LYS A 47 -5.12 16.74 -18.77
C LYS A 47 -4.41 17.08 -17.45
N LYS A 48 -3.58 16.20 -16.87
CA LYS A 48 -2.81 16.57 -15.65
C LYS A 48 -1.41 16.00 -15.74
N TYR A 49 -0.39 16.82 -15.42
CA TYR A 49 0.96 16.39 -15.10
C TYR A 49 0.88 15.18 -14.15
N ARG A 50 0.99 13.98 -14.71
CA ARG A 50 0.77 12.74 -13.96
C ARG A 50 2.14 12.28 -13.51
N LYS A 51 2.34 12.22 -12.19
CA LYS A 51 3.51 11.57 -11.58
C LYS A 51 3.78 10.26 -12.32
N LEU A 52 5.02 10.07 -12.77
CA LEU A 52 5.42 8.87 -13.50
C LEU A 52 4.96 7.62 -12.73
N GLU A 53 4.43 6.65 -13.47
CA GLU A 53 3.93 5.43 -12.86
C GLU A 53 5.11 4.63 -12.33
N THR A 54 5.13 4.39 -11.01
CA THR A 54 6.20 3.63 -10.34
C THR A 54 5.73 2.25 -9.89
N ARG A 55 4.45 1.90 -10.10
CA ARG A 55 3.93 0.57 -9.78
C ARG A 55 4.40 -0.44 -10.81
N THR A 56 5.05 -1.50 -10.32
CA THR A 56 5.60 -2.60 -11.13
C THR A 56 4.88 -3.92 -10.88
N GLY A 57 3.77 -3.91 -10.12
CA GLY A 57 3.10 -5.14 -9.72
C GLY A 57 3.77 -5.87 -8.55
N CYS A 58 4.55 -5.17 -7.71
CA CYS A 58 5.21 -5.80 -6.57
C CYS A 58 4.19 -6.48 -5.63
N PRO A 59 4.33 -7.79 -5.33
CA PRO A 59 3.38 -8.50 -4.48
C PRO A 59 3.65 -8.33 -2.97
N ALA A 60 4.70 -7.59 -2.60
CA ALA A 60 5.12 -7.45 -1.21
C ALA A 60 4.08 -6.69 -0.37
N ARG A 61 3.64 -7.33 0.70
CA ARG A 61 2.65 -6.84 1.66
C ARG A 61 2.91 -7.42 3.05
N ILE A 62 2.50 -6.71 4.08
CA ILE A 62 2.54 -7.18 5.45
C ILE A 62 1.22 -6.87 6.16
N PHE A 63 0.86 -7.75 7.08
CA PHE A 63 -0.34 -7.65 7.90
C PHE A 63 0.08 -7.53 9.37
N PHE A 64 -0.38 -6.48 10.03
CA PHE A 64 -0.26 -6.34 11.48
C PHE A 64 -1.61 -6.65 12.10
N TYR A 65 -1.72 -7.81 12.73
CA TYR A 65 -2.91 -8.23 13.47
C TYR A 65 -2.89 -7.64 14.88
N HIS A 66 -4.06 -7.25 15.37
CA HIS A 66 -4.29 -6.66 16.69
C HIS A 66 -5.13 -7.57 17.58
#